data_AF-A0A520I0L6-F1
#
_entry.id   AF-A0A520I0L6-F1
#
_cell.length_a   1.000
_cell.length_b   1.000
_cell.length_c   1.000
_cell.angle_alpha   90.00
_cell.angle_beta   90.00
_cell.angle_gamma   90.00
#
_symmetry.space_group_name_H-M   'P 1'
#
loop_
_entity.id
_entity.type
_entity.pdbx_description
1 polymer ?
#
loop_
_entity_poly.entity_id
_entity_poly.type
_entity_poly.pdbx_seq_one_letter_code
_entity_poly.pdbx_strand_id
1 'polypeptide(L)'
;TWLVANVRSLKLEDNAGTCIAAEIDFLGEGDEEPLTGNLDRFRRGVTRYPMPGCEVFPITTADLQQVYAAEDRANITIGTVYPTSDIPAALYVDPMLGKHFALVGSTGTGKSTAAALILHRICELAPQGHVVMIDPHGEYAAAFASNGALYDVSNLQMPYWLMNFEEHCEVFLTSSGSARQFDADILAKCLLAAKAKSRLGQEIAKLTVDAPVPYLLSDLTTIINAEMGKMDRAGDTAPYLRLKTKIDEIKADPRYGFMFSGMLVADTMASFLARIFRLPGDGKPISIIDVSGVPSDITAVVVAVLARMTFDFAIWSRNEPQRPILLVCEEAHRYIPAGQEATSAVGRILGRIAKEGRKYGVSLGLITQRPSDLA
;
A
#
# COMPACT_ATOMS: atom_id res chain seq x y z
N THR A 1 -10.81 41.59 10.83
CA THR A 1 -10.61 40.20 10.40
C THR A 1 -10.42 40.21 8.91
N TRP A 2 -9.30 39.68 8.47
CA TRP A 2 -8.92 39.55 7.07
C TRP A 2 -9.51 38.27 6.50
N LEU A 3 -9.97 38.34 5.25
CA LEU A 3 -10.35 37.17 4.46
C LEU A 3 -9.25 36.93 3.43
N VAL A 4 -8.77 35.69 3.36
CA VAL A 4 -7.78 35.28 2.38
C VAL A 4 -8.47 34.46 1.31
N ALA A 5 -8.23 34.81 0.04
CA ALA A 5 -8.78 34.10 -1.10
C ALA A 5 -7.72 33.94 -2.19
N ASN A 6 -7.82 32.85 -2.95
CA ASN A 6 -6.99 32.61 -4.12
C ASN A 6 -7.72 33.05 -5.38
N VAL A 7 -7.01 33.65 -6.32
CA VAL A 7 -7.60 34.11 -7.59
C VAL A 7 -7.54 32.95 -8.58
N ARG A 8 -8.71 32.47 -9.01
CA ARG A 8 -8.84 31.37 -9.98
C ARG A 8 -8.74 31.88 -11.41
N SER A 9 -9.40 32.98 -11.70
CA SER A 9 -9.40 33.59 -13.03
C SER A 9 -9.55 35.10 -12.91
N LEU A 10 -8.96 35.81 -13.88
CA LEU A 10 -9.10 37.25 -14.03
C LEU A 10 -9.52 37.54 -15.45
N LYS A 11 -10.50 38.42 -15.61
CA LYS A 11 -10.97 38.87 -16.92
C LYS A 11 -11.21 40.37 -16.90
N LEU A 12 -10.79 41.04 -17.98
CA LEU A 12 -11.21 42.40 -18.27
C LEU A 12 -12.68 42.40 -18.66
N GLU A 13 -13.49 43.11 -17.87
CA GLU A 13 -14.94 43.12 -18.05
C GLU A 13 -15.40 44.17 -19.07
N ASP A 14 -14.63 45.26 -19.22
CA ASP A 14 -14.90 46.30 -20.19
C ASP A 14 -13.80 46.43 -21.26
N ASN A 15 -14.17 46.98 -22.41
CA ASN A 15 -13.22 47.30 -23.48
C ASN A 15 -12.35 48.53 -23.17
N ALA A 16 -12.68 49.26 -22.09
CA ALA A 16 -11.97 50.46 -21.67
C ALA A 16 -10.72 50.16 -20.82
N GLY A 17 -10.57 48.93 -20.32
CA GLY A 17 -9.45 48.54 -19.48
C GLY A 17 -9.63 48.83 -17.99
N THR A 18 -10.83 49.27 -17.56
CA THR A 18 -11.03 49.89 -16.24
C THR A 18 -11.62 48.96 -15.19
N CYS A 19 -12.29 47.88 -15.60
CA CYS A 19 -12.90 46.92 -14.68
C CYS A 19 -12.30 45.52 -14.87
N ILE A 20 -11.85 44.92 -13.78
CA ILE A 20 -11.36 43.54 -13.73
C ILE A 20 -12.34 42.72 -12.91
N ALA A 21 -12.91 41.69 -13.53
CA ALA A 21 -13.67 40.66 -12.83
C ALA A 21 -12.72 39.54 -12.41
N ALA A 22 -12.78 39.14 -11.14
CA ALA A 22 -12.00 38.05 -10.58
C ALA A 22 -12.91 36.95 -10.04
N GLU A 23 -12.67 35.71 -10.42
CA GLU A 23 -13.22 34.56 -9.71
C GLU A 23 -12.25 34.18 -8.60
N ILE A 24 -12.74 34.10 -7.37
CA ILE A 24 -11.92 33.83 -6.19
C ILE A 24 -12.44 32.62 -5.41
N ASP A 25 -11.52 31.88 -4.81
CA ASP A 25 -11.78 30.79 -3.88
C ASP A 25 -11.31 31.19 -2.49
N PHE A 26 -12.23 31.31 -1.52
CA PHE A 26 -11.87 31.63 -0.15
C PHE A 26 -11.06 30.50 0.50
N LEU A 27 -9.86 30.83 0.98
CA LEU A 27 -8.97 29.92 1.70
C LEU A 27 -9.32 29.88 3.19
N GLY A 28 -9.56 31.05 3.78
CA GLY A 28 -9.76 31.18 5.20
C GLY A 28 -9.82 32.63 5.67
N GLU A 29 -9.72 32.82 6.98
CA GLU A 29 -9.76 34.12 7.62
C GLU A 29 -8.73 34.20 8.75
N GLY A 30 -8.30 35.41 9.08
CA GLY A 30 -7.36 35.66 10.18
C GLY A 30 -7.58 37.02 10.81
N ASP A 31 -6.95 37.22 11.96
CA ASP A 31 -6.92 38.50 12.64
C ASP A 31 -5.75 39.34 12.11
N GLU A 32 -5.75 40.62 12.41
CA GLU A 32 -4.64 41.51 12.08
C GLU A 32 -3.80 41.72 13.33
N GLU A 33 -2.49 41.53 13.23
CA GLU A 33 -1.57 41.84 14.30
C GLU A 33 -1.44 43.38 14.44
N PRO A 34 -1.81 43.97 15.59
CA PRO A 34 -1.89 45.43 15.72
C PRO A 34 -0.58 46.21 15.51
N LEU A 35 0.57 45.54 15.65
CA LEU A 35 1.90 46.18 15.57
C LEU A 35 2.51 46.12 14.18
N THR A 36 2.19 45.09 13.40
CA THR A 36 2.80 44.83 12.09
C THR A 36 1.82 44.99 10.94
N GLY A 37 0.51 44.92 11.22
CA GLY A 37 -0.54 44.85 10.20
C GLY A 37 -0.60 43.50 9.47
N ASN A 38 0.22 42.53 9.87
CA ASN A 38 0.27 41.22 9.25
C ASN A 38 -0.90 40.35 9.71
N LEU A 39 -1.19 39.33 8.92
CA LEU A 39 -2.13 38.28 9.26
C LEU A 39 -1.65 37.47 10.47
N ASP A 40 -2.50 37.32 11.49
CA ASP A 40 -2.29 36.45 12.64
C ASP A 40 -3.46 35.47 12.80
N ARG A 41 -3.22 34.34 13.48
CA ARG A 41 -4.24 33.32 13.80
C ARG A 41 -5.08 32.87 12.62
N PHE A 42 -4.42 32.63 11.48
CA PHE A 42 -5.10 32.16 10.29
C PHE A 42 -5.85 30.84 10.55
N ARG A 43 -7.11 30.77 10.14
CA ARG A 43 -7.93 29.57 10.16
C ARG A 43 -8.52 29.30 8.79
N ARG A 44 -8.56 28.03 8.40
CA ARG A 44 -9.18 27.61 7.14
C ARG A 44 -10.70 27.70 7.21
N GLY A 45 -11.31 28.10 6.08
CA GLY A 45 -12.73 28.38 5.99
C GLY A 45 -13.08 29.79 6.45
N VAL A 46 -14.16 30.35 5.90
CA VAL A 46 -14.65 31.69 6.21
C VAL A 46 -15.95 31.59 6.99
N THR A 47 -16.09 32.38 8.04
CA THR A 47 -17.34 32.42 8.83
C THR A 47 -18.33 33.45 8.29
N ARG A 48 -17.83 34.48 7.60
CA ARG A 48 -18.64 35.52 6.97
C ARG A 48 -18.07 35.86 5.60
N TYR A 49 -18.96 36.05 4.63
CA TYR A 49 -18.60 36.53 3.30
C TYR A 49 -18.39 38.05 3.31
N PRO A 50 -17.51 38.58 2.43
CA PRO A 50 -17.30 40.01 2.31
C PRO A 50 -18.56 40.69 1.77
N MET A 51 -18.78 41.93 2.18
CA MET A 51 -19.86 42.75 1.64
C MET A 51 -19.39 43.45 0.35
N PRO A 52 -20.30 43.76 -0.59
CA PRO A 52 -19.96 44.60 -1.73
C PRO A 52 -19.34 45.93 -1.28
N GLY A 53 -18.23 46.33 -1.92
CA GLY A 53 -17.47 47.54 -1.59
C GLY A 53 -16.33 47.32 -0.59
N CYS A 54 -16.11 46.11 -0.07
CA CYS A 54 -14.89 45.79 0.66
C CYS A 54 -13.65 45.95 -0.24
N GLU A 55 -12.60 46.53 0.33
CA GLU A 55 -11.31 46.68 -0.35
C GLU A 55 -10.60 45.33 -0.49
N VAL A 56 -9.85 45.17 -1.58
CA VAL A 56 -9.09 43.96 -1.90
C VAL A 56 -7.63 44.34 -2.03
N PHE A 57 -6.78 43.61 -1.30
CA PHE A 57 -5.34 43.86 -1.26
C PHE A 57 -4.57 42.62 -1.72
N PRO A 58 -3.41 42.80 -2.38
CA PRO A 58 -2.50 41.69 -2.64
C PRO A 58 -1.96 41.14 -1.31
N ILE A 59 -1.88 39.82 -1.19
CA ILE A 59 -1.31 39.17 -0.01
C ILE A 59 0.22 39.33 0.01
N THR A 60 0.80 39.60 1.19
CA THR A 60 2.26 39.72 1.33
C THR A 60 2.92 38.36 1.60
N THR A 61 4.24 38.26 1.38
CA THR A 61 5.01 37.06 1.76
C THR A 61 4.93 36.76 3.25
N ALA A 62 4.89 37.79 4.10
CA ALA A 62 4.76 37.63 5.55
C ALA A 62 3.41 37.00 5.92
N ASP A 63 2.32 37.44 5.29
CA ASP A 63 1.00 36.85 5.49
C ASP A 63 0.94 35.40 4.99
N LEU A 64 1.54 35.12 3.82
CA LEU A 64 1.61 33.77 3.29
C LEU A 64 2.41 32.84 4.21
N GLN A 65 3.50 33.31 4.83
CA GLN A 65 4.23 32.54 5.82
C GLN A 65 3.33 32.16 7.00
N GLN A 66 2.46 33.06 7.47
CA GLN A 66 1.50 32.75 8.55
C GLN A 66 0.41 31.77 8.10
N VAL A 67 -0.02 31.82 6.83
CA VAL A 67 -0.98 30.87 6.26
C VAL A 67 -0.40 29.45 6.13
N TYR A 68 0.88 29.33 5.79
CA TYR A 68 1.56 28.06 5.49
C TYR A 68 2.52 27.59 6.59
N ALA A 69 2.69 28.35 7.67
CA ALA A 69 3.54 28.01 8.80
C ALA A 69 3.16 26.62 9.34
N ALA A 70 4.17 25.76 9.43
CA ALA A 70 4.04 24.40 9.95
C ALA A 70 4.84 24.28 11.26
N GLU A 71 4.52 25.09 12.26
CA GLU A 71 5.38 25.23 13.44
C GLU A 71 4.95 24.34 14.63
N ASP A 72 3.69 23.88 14.67
CA ASP A 72 3.14 23.23 15.86
C ASP A 72 3.02 21.70 15.78
N ARG A 73 3.37 21.07 14.65
CA ARG A 73 3.16 19.63 14.43
C ARG A 73 4.28 19.00 13.61
N ALA A 74 4.51 17.70 13.82
CA ALA A 74 5.43 16.91 13.01
C ALA A 74 5.08 17.04 11.52
N ASN A 75 6.01 17.59 10.75
CA ASN A 75 5.83 17.89 9.34
C ASN A 75 7.09 17.58 8.53
N ILE A 76 6.89 17.45 7.23
CA ILE A 76 7.96 17.26 6.24
C ILE A 76 7.85 18.33 5.16
N THR A 77 8.97 18.95 4.81
CA THR A 77 9.02 19.91 3.70
C THR A 77 9.25 19.19 2.38
N ILE A 78 8.33 19.39 1.43
CA ILE A 78 8.32 18.74 0.11
C ILE A 78 8.61 19.70 -1.05
N GLY A 79 8.81 20.98 -0.78
CA GLY A 79 9.06 21.99 -1.80
C GLY A 79 8.75 23.40 -1.30
N THR A 80 8.36 24.28 -2.21
CA THR A 80 7.92 25.64 -1.91
C THR A 80 6.53 25.92 -2.46
N VAL A 81 5.81 26.85 -1.84
CA VAL A 81 4.45 27.23 -2.26
C VAL A 81 4.54 28.20 -3.44
N TYR A 82 4.06 27.79 -4.62
CA TYR A 82 3.95 28.70 -5.76
C TYR A 82 2.97 29.86 -5.46
N PRO A 83 3.26 31.11 -5.84
CA PRO A 83 4.36 31.60 -6.69
C PRO A 83 5.65 31.96 -5.96
N THR A 84 5.72 31.74 -4.65
CA THR A 84 6.88 32.11 -3.84
C THR A 84 8.02 31.10 -3.97
N SER A 85 9.26 31.56 -3.78
CA SER A 85 10.47 30.73 -3.83
C SER A 85 11.05 30.40 -2.46
N ASP A 86 10.51 31.00 -1.39
CA ASP A 86 11.05 30.98 -0.04
C ASP A 86 10.08 30.39 1.00
N ILE A 87 8.78 30.28 0.68
CA ILE A 87 7.79 29.71 1.60
C ILE A 87 7.80 28.18 1.49
N PRO A 88 8.16 27.44 2.56
CA PRO A 88 8.21 26.00 2.53
C PRO A 88 6.81 25.38 2.40
N ALA A 89 6.63 24.49 1.44
CA ALA A 89 5.46 23.63 1.35
C ALA A 89 5.67 22.41 2.27
N ALA A 90 4.92 22.37 3.37
CA ALA A 90 5.01 21.31 4.37
C ALA A 90 3.76 20.40 4.37
N LEU A 91 3.99 19.10 4.61
CA LEU A 91 2.94 18.12 4.86
C LEU A 91 3.00 17.68 6.32
N TYR A 92 1.86 17.69 7.00
CA TYR A 92 1.75 17.11 8.34
C TYR A 92 1.72 15.58 8.26
N VAL A 93 2.70 14.94 8.88
CA VAL A 93 2.91 13.48 8.76
C VAL A 93 1.80 12.70 9.45
N ASP A 94 1.49 13.01 10.72
CA ASP A 94 0.50 12.23 11.47
C ASP A 94 -0.92 12.32 10.86
N PRO A 95 -1.43 13.49 10.44
CA PRO A 95 -2.72 13.57 9.75
C PRO A 95 -2.73 12.85 8.40
N MET A 96 -1.62 12.86 7.66
CA MET A 96 -1.50 12.19 6.36
C MET A 96 -1.49 10.66 6.54
N LEU A 97 -0.63 10.14 7.41
CA LEU A 97 -0.54 8.71 7.69
C LEU A 97 -1.82 8.21 8.38
N GLY A 98 -2.38 8.99 9.29
CA GLY A 98 -3.58 8.65 10.04
C GLY A 98 -4.88 8.58 9.23
N LYS A 99 -4.89 8.99 7.96
CA LYS A 99 -6.08 8.97 7.08
C LYS A 99 -5.91 8.15 5.81
N HIS A 100 -4.78 7.45 5.66
CA HIS A 100 -4.31 6.97 4.36
C HIS A 100 -4.07 8.15 3.40
N PHE A 101 -3.32 7.93 2.32
CA PHE A 101 -3.12 8.95 1.31
C PHE A 101 -3.08 8.34 -0.09
N ALA A 102 -3.38 9.18 -1.08
CA ALA A 102 -3.23 8.82 -2.48
C ALA A 102 -2.39 9.89 -3.19
N LEU A 103 -1.43 9.44 -4.00
CA LEU A 103 -0.67 10.28 -4.92
C LEU A 103 -1.11 9.95 -6.35
N VAL A 104 -1.75 10.93 -6.99
CA VAL A 104 -2.37 10.77 -8.30
C VAL A 104 -1.74 11.75 -9.28
N GLY A 105 -1.42 11.27 -10.48
CA GLY A 105 -0.90 12.12 -11.55
C GLY A 105 -0.70 11.33 -12.83
N SER A 106 -0.86 11.99 -13.98
CA SER A 106 -0.63 11.39 -15.29
C SER A 106 0.83 10.94 -15.47
N THR A 107 1.08 10.11 -16.48
CA THR A 107 2.45 9.70 -16.82
C THR A 107 3.32 10.93 -17.11
N GLY A 108 4.52 10.99 -16.54
CA GLY A 108 5.48 12.08 -16.74
C GLY A 108 5.27 13.32 -15.86
N THR A 109 4.25 13.37 -14.99
CA THR A 109 4.00 14.54 -14.12
C THR A 109 4.85 14.58 -12.84
N GLY A 110 5.87 13.72 -12.72
CA GLY A 110 6.72 13.66 -11.52
C GLY A 110 6.12 12.87 -10.35
N LYS A 111 5.16 11.97 -10.59
CA LYS A 111 4.55 11.12 -9.55
C LYS A 111 5.59 10.32 -8.75
N SER A 112 6.47 9.57 -9.43
CA SER A 112 7.51 8.77 -8.76
C SER A 112 8.51 9.65 -8.01
N THR A 113 8.88 10.80 -8.58
CA THR A 113 9.76 11.80 -7.95
C THR A 113 9.14 12.36 -6.66
N ALA A 114 7.86 12.71 -6.70
CA ALA A 114 7.14 13.21 -5.52
C ALA A 114 6.97 12.13 -4.45
N ALA A 115 6.66 10.89 -4.85
CA ALA A 115 6.59 9.75 -3.93
C ALA A 115 7.93 9.50 -3.24
N ALA A 116 9.02 9.43 -4.01
CA ALA A 116 10.37 9.26 -3.48
C ALA A 116 10.72 10.38 -2.50
N LEU A 117 10.48 11.65 -2.86
CA LEU A 117 10.73 12.79 -1.99
C LEU A 117 9.96 12.69 -0.66
N ILE A 118 8.65 12.43 -0.73
CA ILE A 118 7.80 12.29 0.45
C ILE A 118 8.31 11.17 1.34
N LEU A 119 8.58 9.99 0.78
CA LEU A 119 9.05 8.83 1.53
C LEU A 119 10.44 9.05 2.12
N HIS A 120 11.36 9.70 1.41
CA HIS A 120 12.66 10.10 1.96
C HIS A 120 12.50 10.99 3.19
N ARG A 121 11.66 12.03 3.11
CA ARG A 121 11.42 12.92 4.25
C ARG A 121 10.77 12.21 5.44
N ILE A 122 9.84 11.28 5.18
CA ILE A 122 9.25 10.45 6.24
C ILE A 122 10.34 9.59 6.91
N CYS A 123 11.21 8.97 6.12
CA CYS A 123 12.31 8.14 6.62
C CYS A 123 13.34 8.95 7.42
N GLU A 124 13.64 10.18 7.00
CA GLU A 124 14.51 11.12 7.72
C GLU A 124 13.91 11.54 9.07
N LEU A 125 12.61 11.86 9.08
CA LEU A 125 11.89 12.24 10.30
C LEU A 125 11.74 11.06 11.27
N ALA A 126 11.56 9.85 10.75
CA ALA A 126 11.38 8.62 11.53
C ALA A 126 12.36 7.50 11.10
N PRO A 127 13.63 7.54 11.54
CA PRO A 127 14.64 6.52 11.20
C PRO A 127 14.32 5.11 11.74
N GLN A 128 13.44 5.03 12.73
CA GLN A 128 12.92 3.78 13.31
C GLN A 128 11.51 3.46 12.80
N GLY A 129 11.03 4.18 11.77
CA GLY A 129 9.75 3.92 11.14
C GLY A 129 9.72 2.56 10.42
N HIS A 130 8.52 2.12 10.08
CA HIS A 130 8.27 0.85 9.40
C HIS A 130 7.49 1.13 8.12
N VAL A 131 8.18 1.16 6.99
CA VAL A 131 7.59 1.40 5.67
C VAL A 131 7.81 0.18 4.80
N VAL A 132 6.75 -0.32 4.19
CA VAL A 132 6.79 -1.38 3.18
C VAL A 132 6.28 -0.78 1.89
N MET A 133 7.12 -0.78 0.86
CA MET A 133 6.79 -0.27 -0.45
C MET A 133 6.78 -1.42 -1.46
N ILE A 134 5.72 -1.48 -2.27
CA ILE A 134 5.59 -2.42 -3.38
C ILE A 134 5.88 -1.65 -4.67
N ASP A 135 6.92 -2.07 -5.37
CA ASP A 135 7.46 -1.43 -6.57
C ASP A 135 7.38 -2.40 -7.76
N PRO A 136 6.32 -2.33 -8.58
CA PRO A 136 6.19 -3.15 -9.78
C PRO A 136 7.11 -2.74 -10.94
N HIS A 137 7.82 -1.62 -10.84
CA HIS A 137 8.67 -1.09 -11.91
C HIS A 137 10.17 -1.15 -11.60
N GLY A 138 10.55 -1.33 -10.34
CA GLY A 138 11.94 -1.29 -9.89
C GLY A 138 12.54 0.12 -9.91
N GLU A 139 11.72 1.18 -9.87
CA GLU A 139 12.18 2.58 -9.98
C GLU A 139 12.82 3.11 -8.68
N TYR A 140 12.49 2.52 -7.53
CA TYR A 140 12.82 3.10 -6.22
C TYR A 140 14.08 2.51 -5.59
N ALA A 141 14.61 1.41 -6.14
CA ALA A 141 15.82 0.76 -5.64
C ALA A 141 17.02 1.71 -5.51
N ALA A 142 17.25 2.54 -6.53
CA ALA A 142 18.35 3.50 -6.53
C ALA A 142 18.13 4.66 -5.54
N ALA A 143 16.88 5.11 -5.39
CA ALA A 143 16.53 6.21 -4.48
C ALA A 143 16.82 5.84 -3.02
N PHE A 144 16.51 4.60 -2.61
CA PHE A 144 16.63 4.18 -1.21
C PHE A 144 17.82 3.23 -0.94
N ALA A 145 18.86 3.26 -1.78
CA ALA A 145 20.01 2.37 -1.64
C ALA A 145 20.73 2.51 -0.28
N SER A 146 20.74 3.71 0.31
CA SER A 146 21.44 4.01 1.57
C SER A 146 20.57 3.85 2.81
N ASN A 147 19.28 4.16 2.73
CA ASN A 147 18.35 4.25 3.86
C ASN A 147 17.21 3.20 3.80
N GLY A 148 17.27 2.26 2.84
CA GLY A 148 16.29 1.19 2.68
C GLY A 148 16.91 -0.19 2.55
N ALA A 149 16.03 -1.20 2.57
CA ALA A 149 16.34 -2.58 2.22
C ALA A 149 15.59 -2.95 0.94
N LEU A 150 16.31 -3.46 -0.06
CA LEU A 150 15.75 -3.91 -1.33
C LEU A 150 15.50 -5.42 -1.28
N TYR A 151 14.29 -5.83 -1.63
CA TYR A 151 13.90 -7.22 -1.77
C TYR A 151 13.35 -7.48 -3.17
N ASP A 152 13.97 -8.39 -3.91
CA ASP A 152 13.60 -8.80 -5.26
C ASP A 152 13.38 -10.33 -5.30
N VAL A 153 13.18 -10.90 -6.49
CA VAL A 153 13.00 -12.35 -6.65
C VAL A 153 14.22 -13.19 -6.20
N SER A 154 15.40 -12.60 -6.02
CA SER A 154 16.58 -13.33 -5.58
C SER A 154 16.64 -13.52 -4.05
N ASN A 155 16.14 -12.53 -3.29
CA ASN A 155 16.32 -12.48 -1.84
C ASN A 155 15.00 -12.34 -1.06
N LEU A 156 13.85 -12.10 -1.71
CA LEU A 156 12.56 -11.94 -1.03
C LEU A 156 12.17 -13.22 -0.28
N GLN A 157 12.45 -14.41 -0.82
CA GLN A 157 12.27 -15.71 -0.15
C GLN A 157 10.95 -15.78 0.64
N MET A 158 9.85 -15.56 -0.06
CA MET A 158 8.52 -15.43 0.51
C MET A 158 7.88 -16.80 0.69
N PRO A 159 7.65 -17.29 1.93
CA PRO A 159 7.20 -18.66 2.08
C PRO A 159 5.75 -18.86 1.61
N TYR A 160 5.55 -19.75 0.63
CA TYR A 160 4.21 -20.04 0.07
C TYR A 160 3.18 -20.49 1.11
N TRP A 161 3.61 -21.09 2.22
CA TRP A 161 2.70 -21.54 3.28
C TRP A 161 2.09 -20.40 4.09
N LEU A 162 2.60 -19.16 3.94
CA LEU A 162 1.94 -17.97 4.48
C LEU A 162 0.62 -17.66 3.77
N MET A 163 0.42 -18.15 2.55
CA MET A 163 -0.81 -17.91 1.80
C MET A 163 -2.04 -18.50 2.52
N ASN A 164 -3.16 -17.79 2.45
CA ASN A 164 -4.48 -18.30 2.82
C ASN A 164 -5.03 -19.18 1.68
N PHE A 165 -6.16 -19.85 1.91
CA PHE A 165 -6.73 -20.78 0.95
C PHE A 165 -7.08 -20.11 -0.39
N GLU A 166 -7.54 -18.88 -0.35
CA GLU A 166 -7.95 -18.15 -1.53
C GLU A 166 -6.77 -17.73 -2.41
N GLU A 167 -5.69 -17.26 -1.79
CA GLU A 167 -4.41 -16.98 -2.43
C GLU A 167 -3.84 -18.25 -3.08
N HIS A 168 -3.93 -19.41 -2.41
CA HIS A 168 -3.60 -20.70 -3.03
C HIS A 168 -4.49 -21.02 -4.24
N CYS A 169 -5.78 -20.70 -4.17
CA CYS A 169 -6.70 -20.90 -5.29
C CYS A 169 -6.37 -20.02 -6.49
N GLU A 170 -5.94 -18.77 -6.27
CA GLU A 170 -5.51 -17.88 -7.34
C GLU A 170 -4.24 -18.41 -8.04
N VAL A 171 -3.31 -19.02 -7.30
CA VAL A 171 -2.07 -19.57 -7.87
C VAL A 171 -2.27 -20.93 -8.55
N PHE A 172 -2.98 -21.88 -7.90
CA PHE A 172 -2.99 -23.28 -8.33
C PHE A 172 -4.19 -23.66 -9.21
N LEU A 173 -5.28 -22.89 -9.19
CA LEU A 173 -6.48 -23.25 -9.97
C LEU A 173 -6.50 -22.54 -11.31
N THR A 174 -6.44 -23.32 -12.39
CA THR A 174 -6.56 -22.83 -13.78
C THR A 174 -7.98 -22.90 -14.33
N SER A 175 -8.88 -23.62 -13.67
CA SER A 175 -10.28 -23.79 -14.04
C SER A 175 -11.16 -22.59 -13.69
N SER A 176 -12.28 -22.45 -14.39
CA SER A 176 -13.33 -21.44 -14.15
C SER A 176 -14.69 -22.10 -13.86
N GLY A 177 -15.65 -21.31 -13.36
CA GLY A 177 -17.03 -21.76 -13.11
C GLY A 177 -17.13 -22.91 -12.09
N SER A 178 -18.03 -23.86 -12.34
CA SER A 178 -18.26 -25.01 -11.44
C SER A 178 -17.03 -25.90 -11.28
N ALA A 179 -16.23 -26.07 -12.34
CA ALA A 179 -14.97 -26.82 -12.28
C ALA A 179 -14.00 -26.21 -11.27
N ARG A 180 -13.95 -24.88 -11.16
CA ARG A 180 -13.14 -24.18 -10.14
C ARG A 180 -13.55 -24.54 -8.72
N GLN A 181 -14.84 -24.66 -8.44
CA GLN A 181 -15.32 -25.05 -7.11
C GLN A 181 -14.88 -26.47 -6.76
N PHE A 182 -14.99 -27.41 -7.70
CA PHE A 182 -14.52 -28.78 -7.48
C PHE A 182 -13.01 -28.86 -7.26
N ASP A 183 -12.22 -28.17 -8.10
CA ASP A 183 -10.77 -28.14 -7.96
C ASP A 183 -10.36 -27.47 -6.64
N ALA A 184 -11.08 -26.43 -6.20
CA ALA A 184 -10.89 -25.77 -4.90
C ALA A 184 -11.16 -26.72 -3.73
N ASP A 185 -12.28 -27.46 -3.73
CA ASP A 185 -12.62 -28.39 -2.66
C ASP A 185 -11.58 -29.52 -2.51
N ILE A 186 -11.04 -29.99 -3.63
CA ILE A 186 -9.94 -30.97 -3.66
C ILE A 186 -8.67 -30.35 -3.08
N LEU A 187 -8.31 -29.15 -3.53
CA LEU A 187 -7.13 -28.43 -3.06
C LEU A 187 -7.21 -28.17 -1.55
N ALA A 188 -8.37 -27.76 -1.03
CA ALA A 188 -8.59 -27.52 0.39
C ALA A 188 -8.28 -28.75 1.25
N LYS A 189 -8.81 -29.92 0.85
CA LYS A 189 -8.57 -31.21 1.53
C LYS A 189 -7.09 -31.59 1.48
N CYS A 190 -6.45 -31.45 0.33
CA CYS A 190 -5.04 -31.81 0.16
C CYS A 190 -4.11 -30.88 0.95
N LEU A 191 -4.38 -29.57 0.96
CA LEU A 191 -3.64 -28.59 1.74
C LEU A 191 -3.76 -28.85 3.24
N LEU A 192 -4.98 -29.12 3.74
CA LEU A 192 -5.20 -29.43 5.15
C LEU A 192 -4.41 -30.67 5.57
N ALA A 193 -4.45 -31.73 4.75
CA ALA A 193 -3.70 -32.95 4.99
C ALA A 193 -2.17 -32.72 4.94
N ALA A 194 -1.68 -31.88 4.02
CA ALA A 194 -0.27 -31.52 3.94
C ALA A 194 0.19 -30.75 5.18
N LYS A 195 -0.60 -29.78 5.64
CA LYS A 195 -0.33 -29.01 6.87
C LYS A 195 -0.38 -29.89 8.12
N ALA A 196 -1.29 -30.86 8.19
CA ALA A 196 -1.41 -31.79 9.32
C ALA A 196 -0.21 -32.74 9.47
N LYS A 197 0.58 -32.98 8.41
CA LYS A 197 1.83 -33.75 8.50
C LYS A 197 2.94 -33.00 9.22
N SER A 198 2.91 -31.68 9.22
CA SER A 198 3.90 -30.85 9.87
C SER A 198 3.80 -30.95 11.39
N ARG A 199 4.93 -30.91 12.10
CA ARG A 199 4.96 -30.95 13.58
C ARG A 199 4.06 -29.85 14.18
N LEU A 200 4.17 -28.64 13.66
CA LEU A 200 3.34 -27.50 14.09
C LEU A 200 1.85 -27.76 13.83
N GLY A 201 1.51 -28.46 12.74
CA GLY A 201 0.13 -28.81 12.42
C GLY A 201 -0.48 -29.81 13.41
N GLN A 202 0.32 -30.72 13.97
CA GLN A 202 -0.13 -31.70 14.97
C GLN A 202 -0.38 -31.08 16.35
N GLU A 203 0.31 -29.97 16.67
CA GLU A 203 0.15 -29.25 17.93
C GLU A 203 -1.13 -28.36 17.96
N ILE A 204 -1.72 -28.07 16.80
CA ILE A 204 -2.91 -27.22 16.67
C ILE A 204 -4.20 -28.06 16.74
N ALA A 205 -4.95 -27.91 17.83
CA ALA A 205 -6.17 -28.69 18.08
C ALA A 205 -7.28 -28.55 17.02
N LYS A 206 -7.40 -27.39 16.38
CA LYS A 206 -8.36 -27.12 15.29
C LYS A 206 -7.65 -26.51 14.09
N LEU A 207 -6.89 -27.33 13.38
CA LEU A 207 -6.18 -26.91 12.18
C LEU A 207 -7.16 -26.56 11.05
N THR A 208 -6.95 -25.42 10.41
CA THR A 208 -7.72 -24.96 9.24
C THR A 208 -6.81 -24.84 8.02
N VAL A 209 -7.41 -24.75 6.83
CA VAL A 209 -6.66 -24.56 5.57
C VAL A 209 -5.93 -23.22 5.56
N ASP A 210 -6.47 -22.19 6.23
CA ASP A 210 -5.87 -20.85 6.31
C ASP A 210 -4.77 -20.71 7.38
N ALA A 211 -4.53 -21.74 8.19
CA ALA A 211 -3.50 -21.68 9.22
C ALA A 211 -2.11 -21.54 8.56
N PRO A 212 -1.26 -20.57 8.96
CA PRO A 212 0.06 -20.33 8.39
C PRO A 212 1.07 -21.38 8.89
N VAL A 213 0.81 -22.65 8.58
CA VAL A 213 1.61 -23.80 8.99
C VAL A 213 2.51 -24.22 7.83
N PRO A 214 3.84 -24.29 8.04
CA PRO A 214 4.77 -24.80 7.03
C PRO A 214 4.42 -26.23 6.60
N TYR A 215 4.33 -26.44 5.29
CA TYR A 215 4.14 -27.75 4.66
C TYR A 215 5.03 -27.84 3.40
N LEU A 216 5.41 -29.04 2.96
CA LEU A 216 6.21 -29.22 1.74
C LEU A 216 5.31 -29.38 0.50
N LEU A 217 5.69 -28.77 -0.63
CA LEU A 217 4.98 -29.00 -1.89
C LEU A 217 5.05 -30.48 -2.34
N SER A 218 6.14 -31.18 -2.05
CA SER A 218 6.26 -32.61 -2.34
C SER A 218 5.19 -33.42 -1.59
N ASP A 219 4.94 -33.12 -0.32
CA ASP A 219 3.88 -33.74 0.45
C ASP A 219 2.50 -33.46 -0.15
N LEU A 220 2.25 -32.22 -0.57
CA LEU A 220 1.01 -31.83 -1.24
C LEU A 220 0.81 -32.65 -2.53
N THR A 221 1.83 -32.73 -3.41
CA THR A 221 1.77 -33.52 -4.65
C THR A 221 1.57 -35.01 -4.35
N THR A 222 2.21 -35.57 -3.33
CA THR A 222 2.01 -36.96 -2.92
C THR A 222 0.57 -37.23 -2.45
N ILE A 223 -0.03 -36.31 -1.70
CA ILE A 223 -1.42 -36.42 -1.23
C ILE A 223 -2.39 -36.35 -2.41
N ILE A 224 -2.19 -35.39 -3.33
CA ILE A 224 -2.99 -35.28 -4.55
C ILE A 224 -2.96 -36.59 -5.35
N ASN A 225 -1.78 -37.19 -5.52
CA ASN A 225 -1.63 -38.48 -6.21
C ASN A 225 -2.35 -39.63 -5.48
N ALA A 226 -2.26 -39.66 -4.15
CA ALA A 226 -2.90 -40.71 -3.35
C ALA A 226 -4.44 -40.62 -3.42
N GLU A 227 -5.01 -39.41 -3.38
CA GLU A 227 -6.44 -39.20 -3.54
C GLU A 227 -6.91 -39.50 -4.98
N MET A 228 -6.11 -39.13 -5.99
CA MET A 228 -6.37 -39.48 -7.39
C MET A 228 -6.45 -41.00 -7.60
N GLY A 229 -5.54 -41.78 -7.00
CA GLY A 229 -5.54 -43.24 -7.08
C GLY A 229 -6.74 -43.91 -6.40
N LYS A 230 -7.39 -43.25 -5.45
CA LYS A 230 -8.66 -43.72 -4.85
C LYS A 230 -9.86 -43.49 -5.77
N MET A 231 -9.79 -42.46 -6.62
CA MET A 231 -10.86 -42.08 -7.55
C MET A 231 -10.88 -42.92 -8.84
N ASP A 232 -9.77 -43.57 -9.18
CA ASP A 232 -9.61 -44.41 -10.39
C ASP A 232 -10.62 -45.59 -10.47
N ARG A 233 -11.34 -45.87 -9.39
CA ARG A 233 -12.40 -46.89 -9.33
C ARG A 233 -13.83 -46.36 -9.51
N ALA A 234 -14.07 -45.04 -9.49
CA ALA A 234 -15.44 -44.49 -9.52
C ALA A 234 -15.61 -42.99 -9.90
N GLY A 235 -14.57 -42.24 -10.28
CA GLY A 235 -14.69 -40.78 -10.47
C GLY A 235 -13.78 -40.16 -11.53
N ASP A 236 -13.98 -38.86 -11.80
CA ASP A 236 -13.19 -38.06 -12.73
C ASP A 236 -11.84 -37.67 -12.09
N THR A 237 -10.73 -38.09 -12.74
CA THR A 237 -9.36 -37.80 -12.29
C THR A 237 -8.80 -36.49 -12.86
N ALA A 238 -9.50 -35.86 -13.81
CA ALA A 238 -9.04 -34.64 -14.47
C ALA A 238 -8.74 -33.47 -13.50
N PRO A 239 -9.54 -33.21 -12.44
CA PRO A 239 -9.23 -32.18 -11.43
C PRO A 239 -7.87 -32.36 -10.76
N TYR A 240 -7.53 -33.59 -10.37
CA TYR A 240 -6.27 -33.91 -9.70
C TYR A 240 -5.09 -33.71 -10.65
N LEU A 241 -5.26 -34.13 -11.92
CA LEU A 241 -4.22 -33.95 -12.93
C LEU A 241 -3.95 -32.48 -13.22
N ARG A 242 -4.99 -31.63 -13.33
CA ARG A 242 -4.83 -30.17 -13.50
C ARG A 242 -4.04 -29.53 -12.37
N LEU A 243 -4.43 -29.82 -11.12
CA LEU A 243 -3.74 -29.32 -9.92
C LEU A 243 -2.28 -29.76 -9.90
N LYS A 244 -2.03 -31.05 -10.13
CA LYS A 244 -0.68 -31.62 -10.14
C LYS A 244 0.18 -30.95 -11.22
N THR A 245 -0.31 -30.86 -12.44
CA THR A 245 0.41 -30.25 -13.56
C THR A 245 0.76 -28.80 -13.25
N LYS A 246 -0.18 -27.99 -12.74
CA LYS A 246 0.10 -26.59 -12.38
C LYS A 246 1.14 -26.46 -11.26
N ILE A 247 1.09 -27.34 -10.23
CA ILE A 247 2.10 -27.37 -9.17
C ILE A 247 3.48 -27.74 -9.72
N ASP A 248 3.55 -28.73 -10.61
CA ASP A 248 4.80 -29.17 -11.22
C ASP A 248 5.39 -28.08 -12.15
N GLU A 249 4.55 -27.36 -12.90
CA GLU A 249 4.95 -26.19 -13.70
C GLU A 249 5.57 -25.09 -12.84
N ILE A 250 4.92 -24.71 -11.73
CA ILE A 250 5.42 -23.67 -10.80
C ILE A 250 6.75 -24.09 -10.18
N LYS A 251 6.90 -25.37 -9.80
CA LYS A 251 8.14 -25.89 -9.22
C LYS A 251 9.30 -25.91 -10.22
N ALA A 252 9.00 -26.11 -11.50
CA ALA A 252 10.01 -26.19 -12.55
C ALA A 252 10.48 -24.81 -13.04
N ASP A 253 9.67 -23.77 -12.90
CA ASP A 253 9.99 -22.43 -13.37
C ASP A 253 10.81 -21.63 -12.33
N PRO A 254 12.08 -21.26 -12.64
CA PRO A 254 12.95 -20.54 -11.70
C PRO A 254 12.39 -19.20 -11.24
N ARG A 255 11.50 -18.55 -12.01
CA ARG A 255 10.89 -17.26 -11.67
C ARG A 255 9.97 -17.36 -10.44
N TYR A 256 9.52 -18.56 -10.10
CA TYR A 256 8.75 -18.85 -8.90
C TYR A 256 9.62 -19.25 -7.71
N GLY A 257 10.93 -19.40 -7.91
CA GLY A 257 11.88 -19.81 -6.88
C GLY A 257 11.84 -18.90 -5.66
N PHE A 258 11.60 -17.61 -5.81
CA PHE A 258 11.50 -16.69 -4.67
C PHE A 258 10.37 -17.07 -3.69
N MET A 259 9.31 -17.74 -4.16
CA MET A 259 8.17 -18.12 -3.33
C MET A 259 8.16 -19.62 -3.00
N PHE A 260 8.63 -20.46 -3.94
CA PHE A 260 8.50 -21.91 -3.90
C PHE A 260 9.85 -22.66 -3.86
N SER A 261 10.98 -21.95 -3.71
CA SER A 261 12.25 -22.61 -3.42
C SER A 261 12.19 -23.32 -2.05
N GLY A 262 12.89 -24.44 -1.96
CA GLY A 262 12.79 -25.36 -0.83
C GLY A 262 12.89 -24.66 0.52
N MET A 263 12.01 -25.07 1.44
CA MET A 263 11.95 -24.55 2.81
C MET A 263 13.30 -24.78 3.51
N LEU A 264 13.98 -23.69 3.90
CA LEU A 264 15.11 -23.82 4.81
C LEU A 264 14.54 -24.12 6.20
N VAL A 265 15.19 -25.02 6.94
CA VAL A 265 14.76 -25.47 8.29
C VAL A 265 14.68 -24.30 9.30
N ALA A 266 15.24 -23.14 8.97
CA ALA A 266 15.28 -21.94 9.82
C ALA A 266 14.22 -20.87 9.48
N ASP A 267 13.43 -21.03 8.42
CA ASP A 267 12.49 -20.00 8.00
C ASP A 267 11.23 -20.00 8.89
N THR A 268 11.07 -18.93 9.67
CA THR A 268 9.88 -18.71 10.51
C THR A 268 9.10 -17.52 10.00
N MET A 269 7.79 -17.51 10.29
CA MET A 269 6.95 -16.33 9.99
C MET A 269 7.52 -15.09 10.69
N ALA A 270 8.00 -15.24 11.93
CA ALA A 270 8.58 -14.14 12.70
C ALA A 270 9.82 -13.55 12.03
N SER A 271 10.77 -14.38 11.57
CA SER A 271 11.98 -13.89 10.90
C SER A 271 11.68 -13.22 9.56
N PHE A 272 10.71 -13.76 8.79
CA PHE A 272 10.25 -13.14 7.55
C PHE A 272 9.63 -11.77 7.82
N LEU A 273 8.64 -11.68 8.72
CA LEU A 273 7.97 -10.42 9.04
C LEU A 273 8.91 -9.39 9.65
N ALA A 274 9.83 -9.80 10.53
CA ALA A 274 10.83 -8.91 11.10
C ALA A 274 11.73 -8.28 10.02
N ARG A 275 12.12 -9.07 9.01
CA ARG A 275 12.93 -8.60 7.89
C ARG A 275 12.15 -7.65 6.97
N ILE A 276 10.91 -8.00 6.62
CA ILE A 276 10.08 -7.20 5.70
C ILE A 276 9.56 -5.92 6.36
N PHE A 277 9.14 -5.97 7.62
CA PHE A 277 8.62 -4.80 8.35
C PHE A 277 9.71 -3.98 9.04
N ARG A 278 10.99 -4.37 8.91
CA ARG A 278 12.14 -3.69 9.52
C ARG A 278 11.96 -3.59 11.04
N LEU A 279 11.82 -4.74 11.71
CA LEU A 279 11.64 -4.84 13.16
C LEU A 279 12.82 -5.62 13.79
N PRO A 280 13.86 -4.97 14.33
CA PRO A 280 14.06 -3.52 14.41
C PRO A 280 14.48 -2.87 13.08
N GLY A 281 14.37 -1.53 13.01
CA GLY A 281 14.60 -0.77 11.77
C GLY A 281 16.08 -0.66 11.39
N ASP A 282 16.98 -0.67 12.38
CA ASP A 282 18.43 -0.52 12.24
C ASP A 282 18.85 0.68 11.36
N GLY A 283 18.11 1.79 11.46
CA GLY A 283 18.35 3.00 10.66
C GLY A 283 17.95 2.90 9.18
N LYS A 284 17.30 1.80 8.77
CA LYS A 284 16.72 1.61 7.44
C LYS A 284 15.21 1.40 7.57
N PRO A 285 14.41 2.48 7.64
CA PRO A 285 12.99 2.41 7.94
C PRO A 285 12.12 1.84 6.80
N ILE A 286 12.65 1.75 5.58
CA ILE A 286 11.88 1.32 4.39
C ILE A 286 12.38 0.00 3.79
N SER A 287 11.43 -0.89 3.51
CA SER A 287 11.60 -2.08 2.68
C SER A 287 10.98 -1.84 1.31
N ILE A 288 11.76 -1.96 0.24
CA ILE A 288 11.28 -1.91 -1.14
C ILE A 288 11.16 -3.34 -1.63
N ILE A 289 9.94 -3.75 -1.95
CA ILE A 289 9.62 -5.04 -2.57
C ILE A 289 9.51 -4.80 -4.07
N ASP A 290 10.58 -5.09 -4.78
CA ASP A 290 10.63 -5.08 -6.24
C ASP A 290 9.93 -6.33 -6.78
N VAL A 291 8.77 -6.11 -7.40
CA VAL A 291 7.97 -7.16 -8.03
C VAL A 291 8.03 -7.09 -9.56
N SER A 292 8.93 -6.29 -10.13
CA SER A 292 9.12 -6.17 -11.59
C SER A 292 9.58 -7.48 -12.23
N GLY A 293 10.33 -8.31 -11.49
CA GLY A 293 10.78 -9.65 -11.91
C GLY A 293 9.77 -10.77 -11.63
N VAL A 294 8.65 -10.48 -10.96
CA VAL A 294 7.64 -11.47 -10.57
C VAL A 294 6.70 -11.75 -11.76
N PRO A 295 6.38 -13.02 -12.08
CA PRO A 295 5.38 -13.35 -13.08
C PRO A 295 4.03 -12.68 -12.82
N SER A 296 3.44 -12.11 -13.87
CA SER A 296 2.22 -11.29 -13.77
C SER A 296 1.01 -12.02 -13.18
N ASP A 297 0.96 -13.35 -13.30
CA ASP A 297 -0.11 -14.19 -12.78
C ASP A 297 -0.06 -14.36 -11.25
N ILE A 298 1.09 -14.11 -10.61
CA ILE A 298 1.23 -14.18 -9.15
C ILE A 298 1.57 -12.84 -8.48
N THR A 299 1.84 -11.78 -9.24
CA THR A 299 2.11 -10.44 -8.68
C THR A 299 1.00 -10.00 -7.74
N ALA A 300 -0.27 -10.16 -8.14
CA ALA A 300 -1.42 -9.82 -7.29
C ALA A 300 -1.45 -10.62 -5.98
N VAL A 301 -1.10 -11.91 -6.03
CA VAL A 301 -1.04 -12.78 -4.86
C VAL A 301 0.08 -12.37 -3.91
N VAL A 302 1.27 -12.03 -4.43
CA VAL A 302 2.39 -11.52 -3.63
C VAL A 302 1.97 -10.27 -2.86
N VAL A 303 1.35 -9.32 -3.56
CA VAL A 303 0.83 -8.09 -2.95
C VAL A 303 -0.24 -8.40 -1.90
N ALA A 304 -1.18 -9.30 -2.20
CA ALA A 304 -2.25 -9.69 -1.29
C ALA A 304 -1.71 -10.25 0.03
N VAL A 305 -0.75 -11.18 -0.04
CA VAL A 305 -0.15 -11.78 1.15
C VAL A 305 0.63 -10.74 1.95
N LEU A 306 1.44 -9.88 1.31
CA LEU A 306 2.19 -8.83 2.01
C LEU A 306 1.26 -7.84 2.72
N ALA A 307 0.20 -7.41 2.03
CA ALA A 307 -0.83 -6.54 2.61
C ALA A 307 -1.54 -7.23 3.78
N ARG A 308 -1.91 -8.51 3.60
CA ARG A 308 -2.59 -9.29 4.64
C ARG A 308 -1.71 -9.51 5.86
N MET A 309 -0.45 -9.88 5.66
CA MET A 309 0.53 -10.03 6.73
C MET A 309 0.75 -8.72 7.48
N THR A 310 0.78 -7.58 6.77
CA THR A 310 0.88 -6.26 7.39
C THR A 310 -0.30 -5.99 8.32
N PHE A 311 -1.50 -6.30 7.86
CA PHE A 311 -2.73 -6.09 8.62
C PHE A 311 -2.90 -7.09 9.77
N ASP A 312 -2.64 -8.37 9.54
CA ASP A 312 -2.72 -9.44 10.54
C ASP A 312 -1.73 -9.18 11.68
N PHE A 313 -0.49 -8.78 11.35
CA PHE A 313 0.52 -8.37 12.34
C PHE A 313 0.01 -7.23 13.23
N ALA A 314 -0.54 -6.18 12.62
CA ALA A 314 -1.08 -5.02 13.34
C ALA A 314 -2.28 -5.37 14.24
N ILE A 315 -3.10 -6.34 13.84
CA ILE A 315 -4.21 -6.87 14.66
C ILE A 315 -3.65 -7.63 15.86
N TRP A 316 -2.67 -8.50 15.66
CA TRP A 316 -2.09 -9.33 16.71
C TRP A 316 -1.29 -8.52 17.73
N SER A 317 -0.63 -7.43 17.29
CA SER A 317 0.12 -6.52 18.15
C SER A 317 -0.75 -5.49 18.88
N ARG A 318 -2.09 -5.62 18.87
CA ARG A 318 -3.01 -4.60 19.41
C ARG A 318 -2.81 -4.29 20.91
N ASN A 319 -2.30 -5.26 21.68
CA ASN A 319 -2.05 -5.10 23.11
C ASN A 319 -0.59 -4.71 23.43
N GLU A 320 0.23 -4.52 22.40
CA GLU A 320 1.62 -4.08 22.51
C GLU A 320 1.72 -2.59 22.14
N PRO A 321 2.85 -1.91 22.45
CA PRO A 321 3.11 -0.58 21.95
C PRO A 321 2.95 -0.54 20.43
N GLN A 322 2.01 0.29 19.95
CA GLN A 322 1.73 0.39 18.52
C GLN A 322 2.98 0.81 17.77
N ARG A 323 3.34 0.03 16.75
CA ARG A 323 4.37 0.36 15.78
C ARG A 323 3.65 0.63 14.46
N PRO A 324 3.39 1.90 14.11
CA PRO A 324 2.68 2.20 12.88
C PRO A 324 3.44 1.67 11.67
N ILE A 325 2.74 0.98 10.77
CA ILE A 325 3.30 0.49 9.51
C ILE A 325 2.66 1.26 8.36
N LEU A 326 3.49 1.85 7.51
CA LEU A 326 3.05 2.44 6.25
C LEU A 326 3.24 1.42 5.12
N LEU A 327 2.12 0.94 4.56
CA LEU A 327 2.11 0.15 3.33
C LEU A 327 1.92 1.10 2.13
N VAL A 328 2.90 1.14 1.23
CA VAL A 328 2.86 1.93 -0.01
C VAL A 328 2.70 0.99 -1.19
N CYS A 329 1.66 1.23 -1.98
CA CYS A 329 1.30 0.45 -3.15
C CYS A 329 1.48 1.31 -4.39
N GLU A 330 2.58 1.09 -5.11
CA GLU A 330 2.82 1.78 -6.36
C GLU A 330 2.08 1.11 -7.52
N GLU A 331 1.57 1.94 -8.43
CA GLU A 331 0.81 1.57 -9.62
C GLU A 331 -0.30 0.53 -9.32
N ALA A 332 -1.07 0.78 -8.25
CA ALA A 332 -1.97 -0.22 -7.66
C ALA A 332 -2.99 -0.85 -8.64
N HIS A 333 -3.38 -0.10 -9.68
CA HIS A 333 -4.28 -0.60 -10.73
C HIS A 333 -3.66 -1.71 -11.61
N ARG A 334 -2.35 -1.98 -11.51
CA ARG A 334 -1.70 -3.08 -12.27
C ARG A 334 -1.98 -4.45 -11.68
N TYR A 335 -2.09 -4.53 -10.36
CA TYR A 335 -2.33 -5.79 -9.66
C TYR A 335 -3.71 -5.88 -9.02
N ILE A 336 -4.45 -4.78 -8.94
CA ILE A 336 -5.90 -4.80 -8.67
C ILE A 336 -6.60 -4.91 -10.03
N PRO A 337 -7.23 -6.04 -10.38
CA PRO A 337 -7.86 -6.19 -11.69
C PRO A 337 -9.14 -5.35 -11.74
N ALA A 338 -9.27 -4.55 -12.80
CA ALA A 338 -10.43 -3.69 -13.02
C ALA A 338 -11.74 -4.50 -13.07
N GLY A 339 -12.75 -4.07 -12.32
CA GLY A 339 -14.04 -4.76 -12.15
C GLY A 339 -13.99 -6.01 -11.26
N GLN A 340 -12.83 -6.33 -10.68
CA GLN A 340 -12.62 -7.44 -9.73
C GLN A 340 -12.02 -6.95 -8.41
N GLU A 341 -12.18 -5.66 -8.10
CA GLU A 341 -11.69 -5.04 -6.86
C GLU A 341 -12.31 -5.72 -5.63
N ALA A 342 -13.58 -6.11 -5.74
CA ALA A 342 -14.31 -6.78 -4.66
C ALA A 342 -14.09 -8.30 -4.62
N THR A 343 -13.54 -8.91 -5.68
CA THR A 343 -13.42 -10.38 -5.80
C THR A 343 -11.98 -10.87 -5.65
N SER A 344 -11.01 -10.13 -6.17
CA SER A 344 -9.58 -10.48 -6.02
C SER A 344 -9.13 -10.43 -4.55
N ALA A 345 -8.20 -11.32 -4.18
CA ALA A 345 -7.62 -11.34 -2.83
C ALA A 345 -7.00 -9.99 -2.46
N VAL A 346 -6.25 -9.38 -3.40
CA VAL A 346 -5.58 -8.09 -3.22
C VAL A 346 -6.55 -6.93 -3.04
N GLY A 347 -7.61 -6.84 -3.86
CA GLY A 347 -8.58 -5.76 -3.76
C GLY A 347 -9.36 -5.80 -2.44
N ARG A 348 -9.75 -7.00 -1.98
CA ARG A 348 -10.42 -7.16 -0.67
C ARG A 348 -9.54 -6.80 0.50
N ILE A 349 -8.26 -7.22 0.52
CA ILE A 349 -7.39 -6.87 1.65
C ILE A 349 -7.02 -5.39 1.67
N LEU A 350 -6.72 -4.78 0.52
CA LEU A 350 -6.44 -3.34 0.44
C LEU A 350 -7.68 -2.51 0.81
N GLY A 351 -8.86 -2.91 0.35
CA GLY A 351 -10.12 -2.28 0.75
C GLY A 351 -10.41 -2.43 2.25
N ARG A 352 -10.05 -3.56 2.87
CA ARG A 352 -10.15 -3.76 4.33
C ARG A 352 -9.16 -2.87 5.08
N ILE A 353 -7.91 -2.75 4.62
CA ILE A 353 -6.91 -1.84 5.20
C ILE A 353 -7.37 -0.38 5.08
N ALA A 354 -7.94 0.03 3.95
CA ALA A 354 -8.44 1.40 3.79
C ALA A 354 -9.62 1.72 4.74
N LYS A 355 -10.44 0.72 5.10
CA LYS A 355 -11.58 0.88 6.00
C LYS A 355 -11.20 0.78 7.49
N GLU A 356 -10.28 -0.13 7.82
CA GLU A 356 -10.00 -0.53 9.20
C GLU A 356 -8.55 -0.29 9.65
N GLY A 357 -7.61 -0.12 8.73
CA GLY A 357 -6.16 -0.05 8.98
C GLY A 357 -5.79 1.00 10.02
N ARG A 358 -6.39 2.18 9.93
CA ARG A 358 -6.20 3.28 10.90
C ARG A 358 -6.38 2.83 12.36
N LYS A 359 -7.35 1.96 12.65
CA LYS A 359 -7.65 1.49 14.01
C LYS A 359 -6.50 0.66 14.60
N TYR A 360 -5.72 0.02 13.74
CA TYR A 360 -4.65 -0.90 14.11
C TYR A 360 -3.25 -0.33 13.85
N GLY A 361 -3.14 0.93 13.43
CA GLY A 361 -1.86 1.56 13.12
C GLY A 361 -1.28 1.19 11.75
N VAL A 362 -2.13 0.77 10.81
CA VAL A 362 -1.72 0.54 9.41
C VAL A 362 -2.16 1.71 8.55
N SER A 363 -1.19 2.41 7.97
CA SER A 363 -1.39 3.47 6.98
C SER A 363 -1.23 2.90 5.58
N LEU A 364 -2.02 3.40 4.62
CA LEU A 364 -2.00 2.96 3.23
C LEU A 364 -1.68 4.17 2.37
N GLY A 365 -0.64 4.07 1.55
CA GLY A 365 -0.28 5.06 0.53
C GLY A 365 -0.51 4.45 -0.84
N LEU A 366 -1.49 4.94 -1.59
CA LEU A 366 -1.75 4.49 -2.96
C LEU A 366 -1.11 5.45 -3.97
N ILE A 367 -0.30 4.93 -4.89
CA ILE A 367 0.29 5.74 -5.96
C ILE A 367 -0.26 5.21 -7.28
N THR A 368 -0.94 6.06 -8.07
CA THR A 368 -1.56 5.62 -9.33
C THR A 368 -1.64 6.74 -10.35
N GLN A 369 -1.55 6.39 -11.63
CA GLN A 369 -1.93 7.29 -12.74
C GLN A 369 -3.37 7.14 -13.22
N ARG A 370 -4.08 6.12 -12.73
CA ARG A 370 -5.48 5.82 -13.07
C ARG A 370 -6.34 5.84 -11.82
N PRO A 371 -6.78 7.02 -11.36
CA PRO A 371 -7.62 7.12 -10.16
C PRO A 371 -9.00 6.47 -10.34
N SER A 372 -9.53 6.43 -11.57
CA SER A 372 -10.81 5.78 -11.90
C SER A 372 -10.82 4.29 -11.62
N ASP A 373 -9.66 3.64 -11.74
CA ASP A 373 -9.53 2.17 -11.64
C ASP A 373 -9.39 1.71 -10.17
N LEU A 374 -9.38 2.67 -9.22
CA LEU A 374 -9.28 2.42 -7.78
C LEU A 374 -10.50 2.91 -7.00
N ALA A 375 -11.52 3.44 -7.70
CA ALA A 375 -12.66 4.17 -7.11
C ALA A 375 -13.84 3.25 -6.72
#